data_AF-A0A816TXE2-F1
#
_entry.id   AF-A0A816TXE2-F1
#
_cell.length_a   1.000
_cell.length_b   1.000
_cell.length_c   1.000
_cell.angle_alpha   90.00
_cell.angle_beta   90.00
_cell.angle_gamma   90.00
#
_symmetry.space_group_name_H-M   'P 1'
#
loop_
_entity.id
_entity.type
_entity.pdbx_description
1 polymer ?
#
loop_
_entity_poly.entity_id
_entity_poly.type
_entity_poly.pdbx_seq_one_letter_code
_entity_poly.pdbx_strand_id
1 'polypeptide(L)'
;MSMSITALCISGCRYIDEKSGDEYAVVKALHMSGGDGANSYSANSLFQRRVLSMAKPVLVKNTEEMMMNLNFPNYIKVAELGCSSGQNTFLAMSEIINTINVLCQQSNQNPPEIDCCLNDLPENDFNTTFKLVPFFKKGLMMTNQASCFVNGTPGSFYSRLFSRNSLHFVHSSYSLHWLSKVPEKLENDKENVYISNSSPQSAYKAYLNQFQRDFTMFLTLRSEEMVSNGRMVLTFNGRNTLNSNPLYRDCCHVWTLLSKSLCDLVFEVYIYLIV
;
A
#
# COMPACT_ATOMS: atom_id res chain seq x y z
N MET A 1 -3.56 -15.62 -23.48
CA MET A 1 -2.58 -14.52 -23.38
C MET A 1 -1.76 -14.77 -22.12
N SER A 2 -0.46 -14.97 -22.29
CA SER A 2 0.47 -15.59 -21.33
C SER A 2 0.85 -14.66 -20.18
N MET A 3 0.65 -15.09 -18.93
CA MET A 3 1.35 -14.56 -17.75
C MET A 3 2.62 -15.37 -17.57
N SER A 4 3.77 -14.82 -17.95
CA SER A 4 5.08 -15.44 -17.68
C SER A 4 5.68 -14.74 -16.47
N ILE A 5 5.47 -15.31 -15.28
CA ILE A 5 6.29 -15.06 -14.10
C ILE A 5 6.97 -16.39 -13.80
N THR A 6 8.23 -16.52 -14.21
CA THR A 6 9.08 -17.65 -13.81
C THR A 6 9.40 -17.50 -12.33
N ALA A 7 8.53 -18.01 -11.47
CA ALA A 7 8.82 -18.19 -10.06
C ALA A 7 9.73 -19.42 -9.93
N LEU A 8 11.01 -19.21 -9.66
CA LEU A 8 11.89 -20.28 -9.21
C LEU A 8 11.37 -20.74 -7.84
N CYS A 9 10.80 -21.94 -7.79
CA CYS A 9 10.40 -22.59 -6.56
C CYS A 9 11.68 -22.93 -5.76
N ILE A 10 12.08 -22.06 -4.84
CA ILE A 10 13.10 -22.41 -3.85
C ILE A 10 12.35 -23.03 -2.67
N SER A 11 12.32 -24.36 -2.62
CA SER A 11 11.82 -25.10 -1.47
C SER A 11 12.70 -24.83 -0.25
N GLY A 12 12.08 -24.38 0.84
CA GLY A 12 12.64 -24.49 2.19
C GLY A 12 13.32 -23.23 2.74
N CYS A 13 12.56 -22.16 2.98
CA CYS A 13 12.93 -21.17 4.00
C CYS A 13 11.88 -21.23 5.12
N ARG A 14 12.23 -21.93 6.21
CA ARG A 14 11.53 -21.75 7.50
C ARG A 14 11.91 -20.36 8.01
N TYR A 15 10.93 -19.48 8.16
CA TYR A 15 11.09 -18.21 8.84
C TYR A 15 11.35 -18.50 10.32
N ILE A 16 12.59 -18.28 10.77
CA ILE A 16 12.93 -18.30 12.20
C ILE A 16 12.79 -16.86 12.67
N ASP A 17 11.88 -16.67 13.62
CA ASP A 17 11.58 -15.42 14.30
C ASP A 17 12.73 -15.04 15.24
N GLU A 18 13.77 -14.42 14.70
CA GLU A 18 14.87 -13.83 15.47
C GLU A 18 15.07 -12.36 15.03
N LYS A 19 14.39 -11.43 15.74
CA LYS A 19 14.89 -10.13 16.26
C LYS A 19 13.73 -9.13 16.47
N SER A 20 13.14 -9.18 17.66
CA SER A 20 11.91 -8.45 18.02
C SER A 20 12.08 -6.99 18.45
N GLY A 21 13.30 -6.43 18.48
CA GLY A 21 13.54 -5.05 18.93
C GLY A 21 13.30 -3.99 17.86
N ASP A 22 14.00 -4.09 16.73
CA ASP A 22 14.02 -3.04 15.70
C ASP A 22 12.82 -3.10 14.74
N GLU A 23 12.28 -4.31 14.48
CA GLU A 23 11.10 -4.50 13.63
C GLU A 23 9.86 -3.84 14.23
N TYR A 24 9.72 -3.92 15.56
CA TYR A 24 8.63 -3.27 16.30
C TYR A 24 8.75 -1.73 16.34
N ALA A 25 9.96 -1.18 16.23
CA ALA A 25 10.18 0.26 16.25
C ALA A 25 9.70 0.93 14.96
N VAL A 26 9.98 0.33 13.80
CA VAL A 26 9.52 0.86 12.50
C VAL A 26 8.00 0.77 12.39
N VAL A 27 7.41 -0.36 12.80
CA VAL A 27 5.94 -0.55 12.79
C VAL A 27 5.21 0.44 13.69
N LYS A 28 5.81 0.86 14.81
CA LYS A 28 5.24 1.88 15.70
C LYS A 28 5.42 3.31 15.19
N ALA A 29 6.54 3.61 14.53
CA ALA A 29 6.85 4.97 14.10
C ALA A 29 6.24 5.32 12.73
N LEU A 30 5.98 4.33 11.88
CA LEU A 30 5.50 4.56 10.53
C LEU A 30 3.97 4.72 10.51
N HIS A 31 3.50 5.96 10.38
CA HIS A 31 2.11 6.26 10.08
C HIS A 31 2.02 7.61 9.36
N MET A 32 0.89 7.85 8.70
CA MET A 32 0.62 9.16 8.11
C MET A 32 0.13 10.14 9.18
N SER A 33 0.31 11.44 8.94
CA SER A 33 -0.23 12.48 9.83
C SER A 33 -1.75 12.37 9.95
N GLY A 34 -2.23 12.03 11.14
CA GLY A 34 -3.66 11.84 11.42
C GLY A 34 -4.48 13.14 11.44
N GLY A 35 -5.75 13.01 11.76
CA GLY A 35 -6.72 14.10 11.85
C GLY A 35 -7.18 14.66 10.50
N ASP A 36 -7.90 15.79 10.57
CA ASP A 36 -8.53 16.49 9.44
C ASP A 36 -8.08 17.96 9.30
N GLY A 37 -7.09 18.39 10.09
CA GLY A 37 -6.52 19.73 10.02
C GLY A 37 -5.64 19.96 8.79
N ALA A 38 -5.18 21.21 8.60
CA ALA A 38 -4.42 21.64 7.43
C ALA A 38 -3.12 20.85 7.17
N ASN A 39 -2.49 20.30 8.21
CA ASN A 39 -1.26 19.51 8.13
C ASN A 39 -1.53 17.98 8.13
N SER A 40 -2.79 17.56 8.12
CA SER A 40 -3.15 16.14 8.06
C SER A 40 -2.83 15.55 6.69
N TYR A 41 -2.64 14.23 6.65
CA TYR A 41 -2.52 13.51 5.38
C TYR A 41 -3.79 13.65 4.54
N SER A 42 -4.97 13.60 5.15
CA SER A 42 -6.24 13.76 4.44
C SER A 42 -6.33 15.08 3.66
N ALA A 43 -5.78 16.17 4.18
CA ALA A 43 -5.72 17.47 3.51
C ALA A 43 -4.62 17.56 2.43
N ASN A 44 -3.57 16.74 2.53
CA ASN A 44 -2.35 16.84 1.70
C ASN A 44 -2.12 15.65 0.77
N SER A 45 -3.10 14.74 0.61
CA SER A 45 -2.97 13.52 -0.20
C SER A 45 -3.47 13.67 -1.65
N LEU A 46 -3.38 14.88 -2.24
CA LEU A 46 -3.84 15.15 -3.61
C LEU A 46 -3.02 14.41 -4.67
N PHE A 47 -1.72 14.24 -4.45
CA PHE A 47 -0.86 13.51 -5.38
C PHE A 47 -1.28 12.04 -5.48
N GLN A 48 -1.48 11.37 -4.34
CA GLN A 48 -1.96 10.00 -4.26
C GLN A 48 -3.35 9.86 -4.89
N ARG A 49 -4.22 10.86 -4.72
CA ARG A 49 -5.54 10.92 -5.39
C ARG A 49 -5.41 10.97 -6.92
N ARG A 50 -4.49 11.76 -7.46
CA ARG A 50 -4.23 11.80 -8.91
C ARG A 50 -3.75 10.45 -9.42
N VAL A 51 -2.85 9.80 -8.70
CA VAL A 51 -2.37 8.46 -9.09
C VAL A 51 -3.49 7.42 -9.06
N LEU A 52 -4.36 7.47 -8.04
CA LEU A 52 -5.55 6.61 -8.00
C LEU A 52 -6.45 6.82 -9.25
N SER A 53 -6.65 8.09 -9.66
CA SER A 53 -7.39 8.41 -10.90
C SER A 53 -6.71 7.84 -12.15
N MET A 54 -5.37 7.87 -12.23
CA MET A 54 -4.61 7.28 -13.34
C MET A 54 -4.69 5.75 -13.35
N ALA A 55 -4.72 5.11 -12.17
CA ALA A 55 -4.82 3.66 -12.03
C ALA A 55 -6.25 3.11 -12.20
N LYS A 56 -7.26 3.99 -12.22
CA LYS A 56 -8.68 3.62 -12.34
C LYS A 56 -8.99 2.61 -13.47
N PRO A 57 -8.48 2.74 -14.71
CA PRO A 57 -8.76 1.76 -15.76
C PRO A 57 -8.28 0.34 -15.41
N VAL A 58 -7.14 0.23 -14.71
CA VAL A 58 -6.60 -1.06 -14.25
C VAL A 58 -7.48 -1.62 -13.14
N LEU A 59 -7.96 -0.77 -12.24
CA LEU A 59 -8.85 -1.15 -11.14
C LEU A 59 -10.19 -1.69 -11.66
N VAL A 60 -10.83 -0.96 -12.57
CA VAL A 60 -12.11 -1.35 -13.19
C VAL A 60 -11.97 -2.69 -13.90
N LYS A 61 -11.00 -2.81 -14.83
CA LYS A 61 -10.78 -4.03 -15.60
C LYS A 61 -10.57 -5.27 -14.71
N ASN A 62 -9.72 -5.16 -13.68
CA ASN A 62 -9.47 -6.31 -12.81
C ASN A 62 -10.68 -6.65 -11.92
N THR A 63 -11.48 -5.65 -11.55
CA THR A 63 -12.74 -5.89 -10.82
C THR A 63 -13.74 -6.64 -11.68
N GLU A 64 -13.91 -6.24 -12.95
CA GLU A 64 -14.78 -6.91 -13.90
C GLU A 64 -14.33 -8.36 -14.17
N GLU A 65 -13.04 -8.56 -14.45
CA GLU A 65 -12.48 -9.90 -14.69
C GLU A 65 -12.62 -10.82 -13.45
N MET A 66 -12.48 -10.28 -12.23
CA MET A 66 -12.73 -11.03 -11.00
C MET A 66 -14.19 -11.51 -10.95
N MET A 67 -15.15 -10.59 -11.12
CA MET A 67 -16.58 -10.91 -11.05
C MET A 67 -16.99 -12.00 -12.06
N MET A 68 -16.50 -11.89 -13.30
CA MET A 68 -16.75 -12.87 -14.34
C MET A 68 -16.12 -14.24 -14.00
N ASN A 69 -14.86 -14.26 -13.58
CA ASN A 69 -14.14 -15.51 -13.28
C ASN A 69 -14.67 -16.23 -12.03
N LEU A 70 -15.27 -15.49 -11.10
CA LEU A 70 -15.93 -16.03 -9.91
C LEU A 70 -17.41 -16.33 -10.13
N ASN A 71 -17.92 -16.13 -11.35
CA ASN A 71 -19.30 -16.38 -11.73
C ASN A 71 -20.31 -15.65 -10.81
N PHE A 72 -20.09 -14.36 -10.59
CA PHE A 72 -20.97 -13.47 -9.81
C PHE A 72 -21.32 -14.04 -8.43
N PRO A 73 -20.34 -14.14 -7.51
CA PRO A 73 -20.58 -14.70 -6.19
C PRO A 73 -21.58 -13.83 -5.41
N ASN A 74 -22.31 -14.42 -4.47
CA ASN A 74 -23.26 -13.69 -3.61
C ASN A 74 -22.57 -12.89 -2.48
N TYR A 75 -21.28 -13.15 -2.25
CA TYR A 75 -20.47 -12.53 -1.20
C TYR A 75 -19.07 -12.24 -1.72
N ILE A 76 -18.52 -11.07 -1.36
CA ILE A 76 -17.18 -10.64 -1.72
C ILE A 76 -16.51 -9.98 -0.53
N LYS A 77 -15.23 -10.28 -0.34
CA LYS A 77 -14.36 -9.58 0.60
C LYS A 77 -13.26 -8.84 -0.13
N VAL A 78 -13.21 -7.52 0.06
CA VAL A 78 -12.26 -6.59 -0.53
C VAL A 78 -11.37 -6.03 0.57
N ALA A 79 -10.06 -6.05 0.39
CA ALA A 79 -9.11 -5.43 1.33
C ALA A 79 -8.40 -4.22 0.71
N GLU A 80 -8.38 -3.09 1.42
CA GLU A 80 -7.47 -1.98 1.20
C GLU A 80 -6.24 -2.15 2.10
N LEU A 81 -5.06 -2.38 1.53
CA LEU A 81 -3.82 -2.55 2.31
C LEU A 81 -2.99 -1.27 2.30
N GLY A 82 -2.88 -0.63 3.47
CA GLY A 82 -2.29 0.69 3.66
C GLY A 82 -3.30 1.81 3.38
N CYS A 83 -4.43 1.78 4.09
CA CYS A 83 -5.55 2.69 3.87
C CYS A 83 -5.29 4.13 4.34
N SER A 84 -4.28 4.33 5.18
CA SER A 84 -3.93 5.59 5.82
C SER A 84 -5.14 6.22 6.54
N SER A 85 -5.12 7.54 6.67
CA SER A 85 -6.16 8.40 7.22
C SER A 85 -6.72 9.30 6.12
N GLY A 86 -8.03 9.21 5.84
CA GLY A 86 -8.71 10.15 4.93
C GLY A 86 -9.49 9.50 3.78
N GLN A 87 -9.83 10.32 2.78
CA GLN A 87 -10.85 9.97 1.79
C GLN A 87 -10.39 9.05 0.65
N ASN A 88 -9.09 8.98 0.36
CA ASN A 88 -8.60 8.30 -0.85
C ASN A 88 -8.96 6.80 -0.86
N THR A 89 -8.92 6.13 0.30
CA THR A 89 -9.39 4.75 0.48
C THR A 89 -10.84 4.57 0.02
N PHE A 90 -11.73 5.50 0.40
CA PHE A 90 -13.14 5.41 0.02
C PHE A 90 -13.37 5.68 -1.46
N LEU A 91 -12.50 6.43 -2.14
CA LEU A 91 -12.57 6.61 -3.59
C LEU A 91 -12.28 5.29 -4.31
N ALA A 92 -11.23 4.57 -3.90
CA ALA A 92 -10.89 3.27 -4.48
C ALA A 92 -12.01 2.25 -4.23
N MET A 93 -12.50 2.17 -2.99
CA MET A 93 -13.61 1.27 -2.62
C MET A 93 -14.90 1.60 -3.38
N SER A 94 -15.23 2.88 -3.53
CA SER A 94 -16.40 3.29 -4.32
C SER A 94 -16.29 2.83 -5.77
N GLU A 95 -15.10 2.95 -6.37
CA GLU A 95 -14.88 2.52 -7.75
C GLU A 95 -15.06 1.00 -7.92
N ILE A 96 -14.52 0.21 -7.00
CA ILE A 96 -14.66 -1.26 -7.00
C ILE A 96 -16.15 -1.63 -6.88
N ILE A 97 -16.84 -1.08 -5.88
CA ILE A 97 -18.26 -1.38 -5.62
C ILE A 97 -19.13 -0.95 -6.80
N ASN A 98 -18.94 0.26 -7.32
CA ASN A 98 -19.69 0.74 -8.48
C ASN A 98 -19.48 -0.14 -9.70
N THR A 99 -18.24 -0.58 -9.95
CA THR A 99 -17.91 -1.50 -11.05
C THR A 99 -18.65 -2.83 -10.90
N ILE A 100 -18.62 -3.43 -9.70
CA ILE A 100 -19.36 -4.66 -9.38
C ILE A 100 -20.85 -4.48 -9.67
N ASN A 101 -21.43 -3.39 -9.18
CA ASN A 101 -22.86 -3.13 -9.32
C ASN A 101 -23.29 -2.93 -10.78
N VAL A 102 -22.55 -2.11 -11.54
CA VAL A 102 -22.81 -1.89 -12.97
C VAL A 102 -22.73 -3.20 -13.73
N LEU A 103 -21.70 -4.02 -13.45
CA LEU A 103 -21.53 -5.30 -14.14
C LEU A 103 -22.63 -6.31 -13.78
N CYS A 104 -23.05 -6.37 -12.51
CA CYS A 104 -24.19 -7.19 -12.08
C CYS A 104 -25.48 -6.77 -12.80
N GLN A 105 -25.76 -5.46 -12.87
CA GLN A 105 -26.93 -4.94 -13.60
C GLN A 105 -26.90 -5.30 -15.08
N GLN A 106 -25.77 -5.12 -15.76
CA GLN A 106 -25.60 -5.48 -17.17
C GLN A 106 -25.74 -6.98 -17.43
N SER A 107 -25.37 -7.80 -16.45
CA SER A 107 -25.39 -9.27 -16.56
C SER A 107 -26.66 -9.91 -16.00
N ASN A 108 -27.67 -9.10 -15.61
CA ASN A 108 -28.89 -9.54 -14.93
C ASN A 108 -28.62 -10.41 -13.68
N GLN A 109 -27.58 -10.05 -12.92
CA GLN A 109 -27.20 -10.70 -11.67
C GLN A 109 -27.55 -9.84 -10.47
N ASN A 110 -27.76 -10.49 -9.32
CA ASN A 110 -27.93 -9.78 -8.06
C ASN A 110 -26.57 -9.24 -7.57
N PRO A 111 -26.52 -8.03 -7.00
CA PRO A 111 -25.32 -7.54 -6.35
C PRO A 111 -24.97 -8.38 -5.11
N PRO A 112 -23.67 -8.66 -4.84
CA PRO A 112 -23.24 -9.37 -3.66
C PRO A 112 -23.34 -8.55 -2.38
N GLU A 113 -23.27 -9.23 -1.23
CA GLU A 113 -22.82 -8.59 0.01
C GLU A 113 -21.30 -8.37 -0.04
N ILE A 114 -20.85 -7.19 0.38
CA ILE A 114 -19.45 -6.77 0.25
C ILE A 114 -18.88 -6.40 1.63
N ASP A 115 -17.86 -7.13 2.06
CA ASP A 115 -17.01 -6.75 3.18
C ASP A 115 -15.81 -5.93 2.67
N CYS A 116 -15.73 -4.67 3.07
CA CYS A 116 -14.60 -3.78 2.84
C CYS A 116 -13.70 -3.74 4.09
N CYS A 117 -12.55 -4.38 4.03
CA CYS A 117 -11.55 -4.40 5.10
C CYS A 117 -10.50 -3.31 4.87
N LEU A 118 -10.44 -2.34 5.78
CA LEU A 118 -9.46 -1.27 5.77
C LEU A 118 -8.27 -1.67 6.66
N ASN A 119 -7.13 -1.94 6.05
CA ASN A 119 -5.90 -2.30 6.75
C ASN A 119 -4.90 -1.14 6.75
N ASP A 120 -4.27 -0.93 7.89
CA ASP A 120 -3.06 -0.14 8.07
C ASP A 120 -2.33 -0.62 9.33
N LEU A 121 -1.18 -0.03 9.64
CA LEU A 121 -0.45 -0.31 10.87
C LEU A 121 -1.27 0.10 12.12
N PRO A 122 -1.04 -0.53 13.29
CA PRO A 122 -1.86 -0.29 14.48
C PRO A 122 -1.93 1.16 14.94
N GLU A 123 -0.87 1.95 14.72
CA GLU A 123 -0.77 3.36 15.14
C GLU A 123 -1.42 4.34 14.14
N ASN A 124 -1.98 3.86 13.03
CA ASN A 124 -2.73 4.70 12.11
C ASN A 124 -4.00 5.27 12.76
N ASP A 125 -4.40 6.46 12.34
CA ASP A 125 -5.62 7.12 12.83
C ASP A 125 -6.89 6.56 12.15
N PHE A 126 -7.26 5.35 12.54
CA PHE A 126 -8.51 4.70 12.13
C PHE A 126 -9.75 5.51 12.54
N ASN A 127 -9.69 6.30 13.62
CA ASN A 127 -10.82 7.10 14.08
C ASN A 127 -11.23 8.13 13.03
N THR A 128 -10.26 8.84 12.45
CA THR A 128 -10.52 9.79 11.35
C THR A 128 -11.09 9.07 10.13
N THR A 129 -10.55 7.91 9.76
CA THR A 129 -11.08 7.11 8.65
C THR A 129 -12.52 6.64 8.92
N PHE A 130 -12.84 6.17 10.12
CA PHE A 130 -14.18 5.69 10.46
C PHE A 130 -15.23 6.80 10.55
N LYS A 131 -14.84 8.03 10.92
CA LYS A 131 -15.74 9.20 10.82
C LYS A 131 -16.25 9.46 9.40
N LEU A 132 -15.54 8.99 8.37
CA LEU A 132 -15.93 9.15 6.96
C LEU A 132 -16.88 8.05 6.46
N VAL A 133 -17.01 6.93 7.18
CA VAL A 133 -17.84 5.77 6.77
C VAL A 133 -19.31 6.13 6.55
N PRO A 134 -19.98 6.94 7.40
CA PRO A 134 -21.37 7.34 7.14
C PRO A 134 -21.56 8.09 5.82
N PHE A 135 -20.61 8.96 5.46
CA PHE A 135 -20.64 9.71 4.20
C PHE A 135 -20.42 8.80 2.99
N PHE A 136 -19.47 7.87 3.10
CA PHE A 136 -19.23 6.83 2.11
C PHE A 136 -20.48 5.98 1.87
N LYS A 137 -21.10 5.46 2.94
CA LYS A 137 -22.33 4.66 2.84
C LYS A 137 -23.50 5.45 2.24
N LYS A 138 -23.65 6.73 2.61
CA LYS A 138 -24.68 7.60 2.03
C LYS A 138 -24.46 7.78 0.52
N GLY A 139 -23.22 7.94 0.08
CA GLY A 139 -22.87 8.00 -1.34
C GLY A 139 -23.27 6.74 -2.12
N LEU A 140 -23.07 5.55 -1.52
CA LEU A 140 -23.49 4.27 -2.11
C LEU A 140 -25.01 4.07 -2.08
N MET A 141 -25.71 4.55 -1.05
CA MET A 141 -27.17 4.41 -0.97
C MET A 141 -27.90 5.21 -2.06
N MET A 142 -27.33 6.34 -2.50
CA MET A 142 -27.88 7.12 -3.61
C MET A 142 -27.87 6.36 -4.95
N THR A 143 -27.10 5.28 -5.07
CA THR A 143 -27.03 4.46 -6.28
C THR A 143 -27.87 3.16 -6.18
N ASN A 144 -28.62 2.92 -5.10
CA ASN A 144 -29.49 1.74 -4.86
C ASN A 144 -28.77 0.39 -5.07
N GLN A 145 -27.69 0.16 -4.33
CA GLN A 145 -26.67 -0.84 -4.68
C GLN A 145 -26.24 -1.76 -3.52
N ALA A 146 -25.40 -2.75 -3.82
CA ALA A 146 -24.88 -3.80 -2.94
C ALA A 146 -24.73 -3.42 -1.45
N SER A 147 -25.11 -4.34 -0.56
CA SER A 147 -24.88 -4.21 0.88
C SER A 147 -23.39 -4.16 1.18
N CYS A 148 -22.91 -3.04 1.72
CA CYS A 148 -21.49 -2.82 2.02
C CYS A 148 -21.23 -2.64 3.52
N PHE A 149 -20.32 -3.46 4.04
CA PHE A 149 -19.88 -3.47 5.43
C PHE A 149 -18.42 -3.05 5.51
N VAL A 150 -18.09 -2.10 6.39
CA VAL A 150 -16.73 -1.56 6.51
C VAL A 150 -16.14 -2.02 7.83
N ASN A 151 -14.96 -2.63 7.77
CA ASN A 151 -14.24 -3.21 8.90
C ASN A 151 -12.81 -2.66 8.96
N GLY A 152 -12.23 -2.55 10.16
CA GLY A 152 -10.80 -2.27 10.35
C GLY A 152 -10.00 -3.55 10.51
N THR A 153 -8.77 -3.57 9.99
CA THR A 153 -7.83 -4.69 10.16
C THR A 153 -6.44 -4.14 10.50
N PRO A 154 -6.18 -3.77 11.76
CA PRO A 154 -4.88 -3.21 12.16
C PRO A 154 -3.79 -4.29 12.11
N GLY A 155 -2.66 -3.99 11.47
CA GLY A 155 -1.52 -4.88 11.38
C GLY A 155 -0.66 -4.65 10.15
N SER A 156 0.59 -5.13 10.19
CA SER A 156 1.48 -5.09 9.03
C SER A 156 1.00 -6.06 7.94
N PHE A 157 0.90 -5.59 6.70
CA PHE A 157 0.67 -6.48 5.56
C PHE A 157 1.87 -7.37 5.22
N TYR A 158 3.00 -7.24 5.93
CA TYR A 158 4.06 -8.25 5.94
C TYR A 158 3.81 -9.38 6.95
N SER A 159 2.58 -9.45 7.50
CA SER A 159 2.07 -10.54 8.32
C SER A 159 0.73 -11.06 7.76
N ARG A 160 0.23 -12.17 8.32
CA ARG A 160 -1.11 -12.69 8.01
C ARG A 160 -2.16 -11.76 8.63
N LEU A 161 -3.07 -11.26 7.81
CA LEU A 161 -4.14 -10.36 8.19
C LEU A 161 -5.52 -11.02 8.08
N PHE A 162 -5.65 -11.99 7.17
CA PHE A 162 -6.93 -12.61 6.85
C PHE A 162 -6.86 -14.13 6.93
N SER A 163 -8.04 -14.75 7.06
CA SER A 163 -8.17 -16.21 6.98
C SER A 163 -7.80 -16.72 5.59
N ARG A 164 -7.37 -17.99 5.49
CA ARG A 164 -7.02 -18.60 4.21
C ARG A 164 -8.22 -18.58 3.26
N ASN A 165 -7.97 -18.36 1.97
CA ASN A 165 -9.00 -18.40 0.92
C ASN A 165 -10.25 -17.55 1.23
N SER A 166 -10.07 -16.34 1.76
CA SER A 166 -11.18 -15.47 2.17
C SER A 166 -11.23 -14.13 1.44
N LEU A 167 -10.12 -13.68 0.85
CA LEU A 167 -10.05 -12.43 0.09
C LEU A 167 -10.34 -12.66 -1.39
N HIS A 168 -11.26 -11.86 -1.93
CA HIS A 168 -11.63 -11.91 -3.34
C HIS A 168 -10.85 -10.86 -4.13
N PHE A 169 -10.71 -9.68 -3.54
CA PHE A 169 -10.01 -8.56 -4.15
C PHE A 169 -9.07 -7.87 -3.14
N VAL A 170 -7.87 -7.52 -3.58
CA VAL A 170 -6.94 -6.68 -2.82
C VAL A 170 -6.62 -5.44 -3.62
N HIS A 171 -6.80 -4.28 -3.01
CA HIS A 171 -6.29 -3.01 -3.50
C HIS A 171 -5.22 -2.49 -2.55
N SER A 172 -4.17 -1.91 -3.11
CA SER A 172 -3.11 -1.26 -2.35
C SER A 172 -2.53 -0.13 -3.19
N SER A 173 -2.57 1.09 -2.66
CA SER A 173 -2.02 2.25 -3.34
C SER A 173 -1.10 3.03 -2.41
N TYR A 174 0.13 3.28 -2.85
CA TYR A 174 1.13 4.08 -2.15
C TYR A 174 1.55 3.53 -0.77
N SER A 175 1.51 2.22 -0.57
CA SER A 175 1.93 1.60 0.70
C SER A 175 3.05 0.58 0.57
N LEU A 176 3.12 -0.21 -0.51
CA LEU A 176 4.10 -1.30 -0.67
C LEU A 176 5.57 -0.88 -0.84
N HIS A 177 5.85 0.41 -1.03
CA HIS A 177 7.22 0.91 -1.08
C HIS A 177 7.81 1.15 0.32
N TRP A 178 6.99 1.11 1.37
CA TRP A 178 7.46 1.12 2.75
C TRP A 178 7.96 -0.27 3.15
N LEU A 179 9.20 -0.32 3.61
CA LEU A 179 9.86 -1.56 4.02
C LEU A 179 9.43 -1.97 5.43
N SER A 180 9.52 -3.27 5.73
CA SER A 180 9.23 -3.80 7.07
C SER A 180 10.19 -3.26 8.13
N LYS A 181 11.44 -3.01 7.73
CA LYS A 181 12.49 -2.44 8.58
C LYS A 181 13.51 -1.66 7.77
N VAL A 182 14.30 -0.85 8.46
CA VAL A 182 15.48 -0.20 7.87
C VAL A 182 16.46 -1.29 7.40
N PRO A 183 16.98 -1.22 6.16
CA PRO A 183 17.95 -2.20 5.68
C PRO A 183 19.19 -2.28 6.58
N GLU A 184 19.67 -3.49 6.82
CA GLU A 184 20.91 -3.70 7.59
C GLU A 184 22.14 -3.25 6.79
N LYS A 185 23.23 -2.89 7.49
CA LYS A 185 24.54 -2.52 6.93
C LYS A 185 24.55 -1.21 6.13
N LEU A 186 23.82 -0.20 6.60
CA LEU A 186 23.83 1.17 6.06
C LEU A 186 24.91 2.09 6.67
N GLU A 187 25.89 1.53 7.39
CA GLU A 187 26.86 2.25 8.24
C GLU A 187 27.68 3.36 7.52
N ASN A 188 27.73 3.32 6.19
CA ASN A 188 28.50 4.24 5.36
C ASN A 188 27.65 5.35 4.69
N ASP A 189 26.34 5.39 4.93
CA ASP A 189 25.45 6.41 4.34
C ASP A 189 24.89 7.35 5.42
N LYS A 190 25.79 8.11 6.06
CA LYS A 190 25.48 8.90 7.27
C LYS A 190 24.83 10.25 6.98
N GLU A 191 24.87 10.71 5.72
CA GLU A 191 24.38 12.03 5.31
C GLU A 191 23.02 11.96 4.61
N ASN A 192 22.52 10.77 4.31
CA ASN A 192 21.26 10.60 3.60
C ASN A 192 20.23 9.82 4.43
N VAL A 193 18.98 10.27 4.38
CA VAL A 193 17.85 9.55 5.00
C VAL A 193 17.32 8.40 4.12
N TYR A 194 17.80 8.30 2.88
CA TYR A 194 17.45 7.26 1.90
C TYR A 194 18.54 7.16 0.84
N ILE A 195 18.52 6.12 -0.01
CA ILE A 195 19.46 6.00 -1.14
C ILE A 195 19.42 7.25 -2.03
N SER A 196 20.59 7.83 -2.26
CA SER A 196 20.82 9.01 -3.08
C SER A 196 21.99 8.76 -4.03
N ASN A 197 22.26 9.71 -4.92
CA ASN A 197 23.32 9.57 -5.91
C ASN A 197 24.74 9.49 -5.28
N SER A 198 24.90 9.91 -4.03
CA SER A 198 26.17 9.77 -3.30
C SER A 198 26.25 8.47 -2.50
N SER A 199 25.17 7.70 -2.40
CA SER A 199 25.13 6.47 -1.62
C SER A 199 26.04 5.40 -2.23
N PRO A 200 26.75 4.61 -1.39
CA PRO A 200 27.57 3.52 -1.88
C PRO A 200 26.71 2.40 -2.49
N GLN A 201 27.28 1.65 -3.43
CA GLN A 201 26.59 0.51 -4.08
C GLN A 201 26.07 -0.53 -3.07
N SER A 202 26.71 -0.66 -1.90
CA SER A 202 26.26 -1.51 -0.81
C SER A 202 24.90 -1.09 -0.25
N ALA A 203 24.63 0.22 -0.13
CA ALA A 203 23.35 0.74 0.34
C ALA A 203 22.23 0.39 -0.65
N TYR A 204 22.43 0.63 -1.95
CA TYR A 204 21.48 0.21 -2.99
C TYR A 204 21.17 -1.29 -2.94
N LYS A 205 22.19 -2.13 -2.76
CA LYS A 205 22.01 -3.59 -2.62
C LYS A 205 21.22 -3.94 -1.35
N ALA A 206 21.47 -3.25 -0.24
CA ALA A 206 20.76 -3.47 1.02
C ALA A 206 19.26 -3.16 0.88
N TYR A 207 18.91 -2.00 0.31
CA TYR A 207 17.52 -1.62 0.04
C TYR A 207 16.83 -2.59 -0.91
N LEU A 208 17.50 -2.96 -2.02
CA LEU A 208 16.94 -3.92 -2.96
C LEU A 208 16.68 -5.29 -2.31
N ASN A 209 17.63 -5.81 -1.53
CA ASN A 209 17.48 -7.09 -0.85
C ASN A 209 16.36 -7.05 0.19
N GLN A 210 16.20 -5.93 0.92
CA GLN A 210 15.11 -5.76 1.87
C GLN A 210 13.76 -5.72 1.15
N PHE A 211 13.63 -4.91 0.09
CA PHE A 211 12.41 -4.86 -0.72
C PHE A 211 12.05 -6.23 -1.31
N GLN A 212 13.03 -6.98 -1.82
CA GLN A 212 12.79 -8.32 -2.36
C GLN A 212 12.25 -9.28 -1.29
N ARG A 213 12.81 -9.27 -0.08
CA ARG A 213 12.30 -10.08 1.04
C ARG A 213 10.86 -9.68 1.39
N ASP A 214 10.64 -8.38 1.58
CA ASP A 214 9.36 -7.83 2.00
C ASP A 214 8.26 -8.09 0.96
N PHE A 215 8.54 -7.81 -0.31
CA PHE A 215 7.58 -8.01 -1.39
C PHE A 215 7.30 -9.49 -1.65
N THR A 216 8.31 -10.37 -1.54
CA THR A 216 8.11 -11.82 -1.62
C THR A 216 7.25 -12.33 -0.47
N MET A 217 7.51 -11.84 0.75
CA MET A 217 6.71 -12.17 1.93
C MET A 217 5.26 -11.71 1.75
N PHE A 218 5.06 -10.46 1.32
CA PHE A 218 3.74 -9.92 0.99
C PHE A 218 3.00 -10.84 0.01
N LEU A 219 3.60 -11.16 -1.15
CA LEU A 219 2.96 -12.01 -2.16
C LEU A 219 2.66 -13.43 -1.64
N THR A 220 3.56 -14.00 -0.83
CA THR A 220 3.37 -15.32 -0.21
C THR A 220 2.18 -15.31 0.74
N LEU A 221 2.07 -14.30 1.60
CA LEU A 221 0.97 -14.19 2.55
C LEU A 221 -0.36 -13.92 1.85
N ARG A 222 -0.35 -13.04 0.83
CA ARG A 222 -1.56 -12.76 0.04
C ARG A 222 -2.03 -13.97 -0.75
N SER A 223 -1.12 -14.79 -1.28
CA SER A 223 -1.51 -16.01 -2.00
C SER A 223 -2.22 -17.04 -1.11
N GLU A 224 -1.88 -17.09 0.19
CA GLU A 224 -2.59 -17.94 1.15
C GLU A 224 -3.98 -17.40 1.53
N GLU A 225 -4.16 -16.08 1.50
CA GLU A 225 -5.39 -15.41 1.94
C GLU A 225 -6.42 -15.26 0.81
N MET A 226 -5.96 -15.21 -0.43
CA MET A 226 -6.81 -15.04 -1.59
C MET A 226 -7.53 -16.31 -2.01
N VAL A 227 -8.77 -16.16 -2.49
CA VAL A 227 -9.48 -17.22 -3.20
C VAL A 227 -8.83 -17.48 -4.56
N SER A 228 -9.03 -18.69 -5.09
CA SER A 228 -8.72 -18.97 -6.49
C SER A 228 -9.48 -18.00 -7.41
N ASN A 229 -8.83 -17.49 -8.45
CA ASN A 229 -9.34 -16.45 -9.36
C ASN A 229 -9.60 -15.06 -8.72
N GLY A 230 -9.22 -14.85 -7.46
CA GLY A 230 -9.19 -13.51 -6.88
C GLY A 230 -8.18 -12.60 -7.60
N ARG A 231 -8.29 -11.29 -7.39
CA ARG A 231 -7.43 -10.28 -8.04
C ARG A 231 -6.75 -9.35 -7.04
N MET A 232 -5.57 -8.87 -7.41
CA MET A 232 -4.88 -7.79 -6.71
C MET A 232 -4.56 -6.65 -7.67
N VAL A 233 -4.78 -5.41 -7.24
CA VAL A 233 -4.33 -4.20 -7.93
C VAL A 233 -3.41 -3.43 -7.00
N LEU A 234 -2.13 -3.35 -7.39
CA LEU A 234 -1.06 -2.79 -6.56
C LEU A 234 -0.45 -1.60 -7.29
N THR A 235 -0.46 -0.43 -6.64
CA THR A 235 0.14 0.81 -7.17
C THR A 235 1.14 1.35 -6.16
N PHE A 236 2.40 1.47 -6.53
CA PHE A 236 3.44 1.95 -5.62
C PHE A 236 4.55 2.69 -6.38
N ASN A 237 5.36 3.44 -5.65
CA ASN A 237 6.47 4.20 -6.23
C ASN A 237 7.47 3.24 -6.87
N GLY A 238 7.68 3.42 -8.17
CA GLY A 238 8.73 2.76 -8.94
C GLY A 238 9.74 3.78 -9.46
N ARG A 239 10.61 3.32 -10.36
CA ARG A 239 11.52 4.19 -11.11
C ARG A 239 11.58 3.73 -12.56
N ASN A 240 11.69 4.67 -13.49
CA ASN A 240 11.93 4.36 -14.88
C ASN A 240 13.43 4.11 -15.10
N THR A 241 13.78 2.95 -15.67
CA THR A 241 15.17 2.56 -15.96
C THR A 241 15.55 2.74 -17.43
N LEU A 242 14.66 3.27 -18.28
CA LEU A 242 14.92 3.49 -19.71
C LEU A 242 15.95 4.60 -19.95
N ASN A 243 16.20 5.45 -18.96
CA ASN A 243 17.41 6.25 -18.90
C ASN A 243 18.48 5.41 -18.20
N SER A 244 19.58 5.10 -18.90
CA SER A 244 20.70 4.24 -18.49
C SER A 244 21.41 4.66 -17.20
N ASN A 245 20.99 5.77 -16.59
CA ASN A 245 21.49 6.22 -15.33
C ASN A 245 20.54 5.81 -14.19
N PRO A 246 20.89 4.83 -13.33
CA PRO A 246 20.12 4.51 -12.13
C PRO A 246 20.00 5.70 -11.15
N LEU A 247 20.74 6.79 -11.41
CA LEU A 247 20.80 8.06 -10.69
C LEU A 247 19.85 9.15 -11.28
N TYR A 248 19.05 8.82 -12.31
CA TYR A 248 18.14 9.78 -12.94
C TYR A 248 16.85 10.00 -12.13
N ARG A 249 16.90 11.07 -11.32
CA ARG A 249 15.85 12.01 -10.83
C ARG A 249 14.43 11.61 -10.40
N ASP A 250 13.97 10.35 -10.42
CA ASP A 250 12.51 10.14 -10.28
C ASP A 250 12.01 9.56 -8.94
N CYS A 251 12.72 8.63 -8.28
CA CYS A 251 12.20 7.99 -7.05
C CYS A 251 12.79 8.51 -5.73
N CYS A 252 14.01 9.06 -5.77
CA CYS A 252 14.73 9.49 -4.56
C CYS A 252 14.71 11.01 -4.34
N HIS A 253 14.07 11.79 -5.22
CA HIS A 253 14.23 13.24 -5.23
C HIS A 253 13.71 13.90 -3.95
N VAL A 254 12.51 13.51 -3.49
CA VAL A 254 11.92 14.01 -2.24
C VAL A 254 12.84 13.71 -1.05
N TRP A 255 13.36 12.48 -0.98
CA TRP A 255 14.27 12.07 0.07
C TRP A 255 15.62 12.80 0.01
N THR A 256 16.12 13.07 -1.19
CA THR A 256 17.37 13.84 -1.38
C THR A 256 17.20 15.28 -0.89
N LEU A 257 16.06 15.92 -1.19
CA LEU A 257 15.76 17.26 -0.68
C LEU A 257 15.65 17.25 0.84
N LEU A 258 14.99 16.24 1.41
CA LEU A 258 14.89 16.08 2.86
C LEU A 258 16.27 15.90 3.52
N SER A 259 17.13 15.04 2.97
CA SER A 259 18.52 14.88 3.46
C SER A 259 19.25 16.21 3.50
N LYS A 260 19.15 17.01 2.42
CA LYS A 260 19.82 18.32 2.34
C LYS A 260 19.30 19.30 3.37
N SER A 261 17.98 19.44 3.49
CA SER A 261 17.37 20.32 4.48
C SER A 261 17.76 19.94 5.91
N LEU A 262 17.86 18.63 6.22
CA LEU A 262 18.34 18.16 7.52
C LEU A 262 19.82 18.47 7.73
N CYS A 263 20.65 18.29 6.70
CA CYS A 263 22.07 18.65 6.75
C CYS A 263 22.24 20.15 7.01
N ASP A 264 21.48 21.01 6.32
CA ASP A 264 21.53 22.47 6.50
C ASP A 264 21.21 22.85 7.96
N LEU A 265 20.18 22.25 8.56
CA LEU A 265 19.83 22.46 9.97
C LEU A 265 20.96 22.01 10.92
N VAL A 266 21.60 20.87 10.64
CA VAL A 266 22.74 20.38 11.42
C VAL A 266 23.90 21.37 11.32
N PHE A 267 24.23 21.85 10.11
CA PHE A 267 25.29 22.84 9.90
C PHE A 267 25.03 24.15 10.63
N GLU A 268 23.80 24.66 10.63
CA GLU A 268 23.44 25.88 11.37
C GLU A 268 23.70 25.70 12.88
N VAL A 269 23.28 24.58 13.48
CA VAL A 269 23.51 24.30 14.90
C VAL A 269 25.01 24.20 15.23
N TYR A 270 25.81 23.58 14.36
CA TYR A 270 27.27 23.52 14.55
C TYR A 270 27.91 24.91 14.54
N ILE A 271 27.45 25.83 13.69
CA ILE A 271 27.96 27.21 13.66
C ILE A 271 27.67 27.91 14.99
N TYR A 272 26.46 27.75 15.55
CA TYR A 272 26.10 28.35 16.85
C TYR A 272 26.78 27.71 18.07
N LEU A 273 27.32 26.50 17.96
CA LEU A 273 28.05 25.82 19.04
C LEU A 273 29.55 26.13 19.05
N ILE A 274 30.10 26.67 17.96
CA ILE A 274 31.53 26.98 17.79
C ILE A 274 31.82 28.49 17.98
N VAL A 275 30.78 29.33 18.01
CA VAL A 275 30.83 30.76 18.37
C VAL A 275 30.47 30.95 19.84
#